data_AF-A0A136MSF4-F1
#
_entry.id   AF-A0A136MSF4-F1
#
_cell.length_a   1.000
_cell.length_b   1.000
_cell.length_c   1.000
_cell.angle_alpha   90.00
_cell.angle_beta   90.00
_cell.angle_gamma   90.00
#
_symmetry.space_group_name_H-M   'P 1'
#
loop_
_entity.id
_entity.type
_entity.pdbx_description
1 polymer ?
#
loop_
_entity_poly.entity_id
_entity_poly.type
_entity_poly.pdbx_seq_one_letter_code
_entity_poly.pdbx_strand_id
1 'polypeptide(L)'
;MLDRTLVVIATEFGRTVADKPSAGQEPDGFTELSTGENLVIENEKMYGFHGHFSSCNCMLLFGGGIKGGTVFGKTADTHPMLPVENPVELPDVHATIYRALGIPPDTNYITEGRPIHITNLGQGKPLEGLYS
;
A
#
# COMPACT_ATOMS: atom_id res chain seq x y z
N MET A 1 20.38 -18.46 -4.13
CA MET A 1 18.93 -18.69 -4.39
C MET A 1 18.19 -17.36 -4.40
N LEU A 2 18.35 -16.51 -3.38
CA LEU A 2 17.73 -15.19 -3.33
C LEU A 2 18.30 -14.17 -4.34
N ASP A 3 19.45 -14.43 -4.97
CA ASP A 3 20.01 -13.55 -6.01
C ASP A 3 19.17 -13.54 -7.31
N ARG A 4 18.33 -14.56 -7.51
CA ARG A 4 17.46 -14.70 -8.70
C ARG A 4 15.98 -14.80 -8.35
N THR A 5 15.64 -14.68 -7.07
CA THR A 5 14.27 -14.81 -6.57
C THR A 5 13.98 -13.61 -5.70
N LEU A 6 12.99 -12.82 -6.12
CA LEU A 6 12.38 -11.82 -5.27
C LEU A 6 11.21 -12.48 -4.54
N VAL A 7 11.17 -12.31 -3.22
CA VAL A 7 9.99 -12.61 -2.41
C VAL A 7 9.35 -11.30 -2.00
N VAL A 8 8.05 -11.19 -2.24
CA VAL A 8 7.22 -10.05 -1.84
C VAL A 8 6.14 -10.58 -0.93
N ILE A 9 6.09 -10.04 0.29
CA ILE A 9 4.98 -10.26 1.22
C ILE A 9 4.28 -8.90 1.36
N ALA A 10 3.09 -8.81 0.81
CA ALA A 10 2.20 -7.67 0.96
C ALA A 10 1.07 -8.06 1.92
N THR A 11 0.83 -7.25 2.94
CA THR A 11 -0.22 -7.49 3.93
C THR A 11 -1.04 -6.22 4.10
N GLU A 12 -2.31 -6.34 4.43
CA GLU A 12 -3.14 -5.20 4.82
C GLU A 12 -3.13 -5.03 6.34
N PHE A 13 -3.26 -3.80 6.80
CA PHE A 13 -3.56 -3.54 8.21
C PHE A 13 -5.01 -4.02 8.44
N GLY A 14 -5.20 -5.22 9.01
CA GLY A 14 -6.48 -5.86 9.38
C GLY A 14 -7.80 -5.21 8.90
N ARG A 15 -8.71 -4.96 9.85
CA ARG A 15 -10.04 -4.37 9.58
C ARG A 15 -10.08 -2.94 10.11
N THR A 16 -10.55 -1.99 9.30
CA THR A 16 -10.72 -0.60 9.75
C THR A 16 -12.00 -0.44 10.55
N VAL A 17 -11.98 0.50 11.50
CA VAL A 17 -13.02 0.71 12.52
C VAL A 17 -14.22 1.51 11.99
N ALA A 18 -14.13 2.13 10.81
CA ALA A 18 -15.24 2.91 10.23
C ALA A 18 -15.16 2.93 8.70
N ASP A 19 -15.92 2.05 8.03
CA ASP A 19 -16.08 2.06 6.57
C ASP A 19 -17.55 1.91 6.14
N LYS A 20 -18.52 1.95 7.07
CA LYS A 20 -19.94 1.80 6.71
C LYS A 20 -20.88 2.74 7.46
N PRO A 21 -21.86 3.38 6.77
CA PRO A 21 -22.82 4.33 7.34
C PRO A 21 -23.82 3.73 8.34
N SER A 22 -23.81 2.41 8.55
CA SER A 22 -24.62 1.75 9.60
C SER A 22 -24.03 1.88 11.00
N ALA A 23 -22.87 2.53 11.14
CA ALA A 23 -22.11 2.66 12.38
C ALA A 23 -22.01 4.10 12.91
N GLY A 24 -22.87 5.00 12.42
CA GLY A 24 -22.72 6.43 12.61
C GLY A 24 -22.19 7.09 11.33
N GLN A 25 -22.41 8.39 11.26
CA GLN A 25 -22.05 9.22 10.11
C GLN A 25 -20.72 9.89 10.43
N GLU A 26 -19.65 9.45 9.77
CA GLU A 26 -18.41 10.21 9.76
C GLU A 26 -18.70 11.58 9.12
N PRO A 27 -18.30 12.71 9.75
CA PRO A 27 -18.56 14.05 9.22
C PRO A 27 -18.08 14.22 7.77
N ASP A 28 -17.01 13.50 7.41
CA ASP A 28 -16.30 13.60 6.13
C ASP A 28 -16.43 12.33 5.24
N GLY A 29 -17.37 11.41 5.53
CA GLY A 29 -17.69 10.26 4.65
C GLY A 29 -16.78 9.03 4.81
N PHE A 30 -16.49 8.29 3.72
CA PHE A 30 -15.61 7.10 3.67
C PHE A 30 -14.12 7.43 3.79
N THR A 31 -13.80 8.62 4.28
CA THR A 31 -12.43 9.04 4.47
C THR A 31 -11.96 8.36 5.75
N GLU A 32 -10.98 7.46 5.64
CA GLU A 32 -10.32 6.80 6.79
C GLU A 32 -9.55 7.85 7.62
N LEU A 33 -10.24 8.86 8.16
CA LEU A 33 -9.69 10.00 8.91
C LEU A 33 -10.05 9.91 10.39
N SER A 34 -11.09 9.14 10.72
CA SER A 34 -11.56 8.96 12.08
C SER A 34 -10.65 8.03 12.86
N THR A 35 -9.96 8.57 13.85
CA THR A 35 -9.07 7.84 14.77
C THR A 35 -9.78 6.76 15.60
N GLY A 36 -11.12 6.71 15.54
CA GLY A 36 -11.96 5.86 16.37
C GLY A 36 -12.17 6.41 17.80
N GLU A 37 -11.55 7.53 18.18
CA GLU A 37 -11.63 8.10 19.53
C GLU A 37 -13.06 8.51 19.93
N ASN A 38 -13.87 8.90 18.95
CA ASN A 38 -15.27 9.29 19.15
C ASN A 38 -16.26 8.22 18.66
N LEU A 39 -15.78 7.02 18.33
CA LEU A 39 -16.64 5.94 17.86
C LEU A 39 -17.48 5.39 19.01
N VAL A 40 -18.81 5.50 18.89
CA VAL A 40 -19.75 4.90 19.84
C VAL A 40 -20.29 3.61 19.26
N ILE A 41 -19.98 2.47 19.89
CA ILE A 41 -20.59 1.17 19.54
C ILE A 41 -21.96 1.06 20.19
N GLU A 42 -23.02 1.34 19.45
CA GLU A 42 -24.40 1.29 19.97
C GLU A 42 -24.97 -0.13 20.01
N ASN A 43 -24.52 -1.03 19.13
CA ASN A 43 -24.99 -2.42 19.08
C ASN A 43 -24.00 -3.37 18.37
N GLU A 44 -24.20 -4.68 18.54
CA GLU A 44 -23.32 -5.73 18.01
C GLU A 44 -23.18 -5.74 16.48
N LYS A 45 -24.14 -5.18 15.73
CA LYS A 45 -24.04 -5.09 14.25
C LYS A 45 -23.03 -4.04 13.80
N MET A 46 -22.59 -3.17 14.72
CA MET A 46 -21.47 -2.26 14.51
C MET A 46 -20.13 -2.96 14.75
N TYR A 47 -20.12 -4.21 15.24
CA TYR A 47 -18.93 -5.03 15.33
C TYR A 47 -18.68 -5.78 14.01
N GLY A 48 -17.42 -5.95 13.62
CA GLY A 48 -17.08 -6.66 12.37
C GLY A 48 -17.14 -5.78 11.11
N PHE A 49 -16.65 -4.56 11.20
CA PHE A 49 -16.40 -3.73 10.02
C PHE A 49 -15.59 -4.50 8.98
N HIS A 50 -16.15 -4.63 7.78
CA HIS A 50 -15.53 -5.32 6.66
C HIS A 50 -14.69 -4.38 5.79
N GLY A 51 -14.40 -3.16 6.27
CA GLY A 51 -13.54 -2.23 5.55
C GLY A 51 -12.10 -2.68 5.58
N HIS A 52 -11.44 -2.60 4.43
CA HIS A 52 -10.02 -2.84 4.27
C HIS A 52 -9.31 -1.49 4.39
N PHE A 53 -8.15 -1.44 5.06
CA PHE A 53 -7.35 -0.20 5.09
C PHE A 53 -6.81 0.10 3.69
N SER A 54 -7.38 1.11 3.05
CA SER A 54 -7.01 1.57 1.72
C SER A 54 -5.94 2.68 1.76
N SER A 55 -5.86 3.43 2.86
CA SER A 55 -4.96 4.59 2.97
C SER A 55 -3.52 4.24 3.29
N CYS A 56 -3.24 3.02 3.77
CA CYS A 56 -1.89 2.60 4.11
C CYS A 56 -1.69 1.09 4.01
N ASN A 57 -0.45 0.67 3.75
CA ASN A 57 -0.03 -0.71 3.64
C ASN A 57 1.41 -0.89 4.15
N CYS A 58 1.83 -2.12 4.41
CA CYS A 58 3.24 -2.44 4.64
C CYS A 58 3.66 -3.69 3.84
N MET A 59 4.89 -3.66 3.34
CA MET A 59 5.42 -4.70 2.48
C MET A 59 6.81 -5.13 2.94
N LEU A 60 7.08 -6.43 2.89
CA LEU A 60 8.39 -7.00 3.10
C LEU A 60 8.92 -7.54 1.78
N LEU A 61 10.09 -7.05 1.36
CA LEU A 61 10.79 -7.47 0.15
C LEU A 61 12.14 -8.08 0.54
N PHE A 62 12.49 -9.23 -0.04
CA PHE A 62 13.82 -9.80 0.11
C PHE A 62 14.22 -10.65 -1.09
N GLY A 63 15.53 -10.72 -1.35
CA GLY A 63 16.08 -11.27 -2.59
C GLY A 63 15.93 -10.31 -3.77
N GLY A 64 16.25 -10.76 -4.99
CA GLY A 64 16.19 -9.93 -6.20
C GLY A 64 17.07 -8.67 -6.15
N GLY A 65 18.18 -8.71 -5.39
CA GLY A 65 19.08 -7.57 -5.18
C GLY A 65 18.61 -6.55 -4.14
N ILE A 66 17.52 -6.81 -3.41
CA ILE A 66 17.07 -5.95 -2.30
C ILE A 66 18.03 -6.06 -1.12
N LYS A 67 18.44 -4.90 -0.60
CA LYS A 67 19.31 -4.76 0.56
C LYS A 67 18.58 -5.17 1.85
N GLY A 68 18.98 -6.32 2.40
CA GLY A 68 18.47 -6.81 3.67
C GLY A 68 18.82 -5.90 4.86
N GLY A 69 18.02 -6.00 5.93
CA GLY A 69 18.22 -5.23 7.17
C GLY A 69 17.82 -3.75 7.07
N THR A 70 17.05 -3.38 6.04
CA THR A 70 16.58 -2.01 5.81
C THR A 70 15.12 -1.88 6.19
N VAL A 71 14.78 -0.83 6.93
CA VAL A 71 13.40 -0.36 7.12
C VAL A 71 13.27 0.95 6.37
N PHE A 72 12.26 1.08 5.51
CA PHE A 72 12.05 2.26 4.69
C PHE A 72 10.66 2.83 4.94
N GLY A 73 10.64 4.05 5.48
CA GLY A 73 9.42 4.73 5.86
C GLY A 73 8.83 4.26 7.19
N LYS A 74 7.79 4.97 7.63
CA LYS A 74 7.10 4.74 8.89
C LYS A 74 5.64 5.17 8.77
N THR A 75 4.73 4.44 9.42
CA THR A 75 3.32 4.83 9.61
C THR A 75 3.10 5.49 10.97
N ALA A 76 2.01 6.24 11.12
CA ALA A 76 1.59 6.73 12.43
C ALA A 76 1.33 5.55 13.39
N ASP A 77 1.57 5.77 14.68
CA ASP A 77 1.39 4.75 15.72
C ASP A 77 -0.10 4.51 16.06
N THR A 78 -0.99 5.40 15.61
CA THR A 78 -2.44 5.37 15.82
C THR A 78 -3.19 5.41 14.50
N HIS A 79 -4.44 4.93 14.49
CA HIS A 79 -5.35 5.10 13.36
C HIS A 79 -5.44 6.58 12.96
N PRO A 80 -5.44 6.92 11.66
CA PRO A 80 -5.54 6.03 10.48
C PRO A 80 -4.25 5.38 9.97
N MET A 81 -3.17 5.40 10.76
CA MET A 81 -1.89 4.75 10.43
C MET A 81 -1.32 5.24 9.10
N LEU A 82 -1.54 6.51 8.76
CA LEU A 82 -1.02 7.10 7.53
C LEU A 82 0.52 7.08 7.52
N PRO A 83 1.17 7.02 6.35
CA PRO A 83 2.60 7.19 6.24
C PRO A 83 3.04 8.56 6.80
N VAL A 84 3.97 8.56 7.74
CA VAL A 84 4.53 9.78 8.37
C VAL A 84 6.00 10.01 8.01
N GLU A 85 6.67 8.99 7.47
CA GLU A 85 8.06 9.07 7.01
C GLU A 85 8.22 8.35 5.68
N ASN A 86 8.89 9.00 4.71
CA ASN A 86 9.17 8.46 3.36
C ASN A 86 7.97 7.74 2.71
N PRO A 87 6.82 8.43 2.53
CA PRO A 87 5.65 7.83 1.88
C PRO A 87 6.01 7.31 0.49
N VAL A 88 5.49 6.12 0.17
CA VAL A 88 5.68 5.49 -1.13
C VAL A 88 4.33 5.32 -1.79
N GLU A 89 4.19 5.81 -3.02
CA GLU A 89 2.97 5.60 -3.79
C GLU A 89 2.99 4.22 -4.48
N LEU A 90 1.80 3.68 -4.74
CA LEU A 90 1.64 2.37 -5.37
C LEU A 90 2.40 2.22 -6.72
N PRO A 91 2.45 3.23 -7.61
CA PRO A 91 3.23 3.12 -8.85
C PRO A 91 4.73 2.93 -8.61
N ASP A 92 5.28 3.54 -7.55
CA ASP A 92 6.70 3.45 -7.19
C ASP A 92 7.02 2.09 -6.56
N VAL A 93 6.09 1.51 -5.78
CA VAL A 93 6.17 0.12 -5.32
C VAL A 93 6.25 -0.84 -6.50
N HIS A 94 5.34 -0.73 -7.47
CA HIS A 94 5.36 -1.58 -8.66
C HIS A 94 6.64 -1.39 -9.47
N ALA A 95 7.09 -0.15 -9.67
CA ALA A 95 8.34 0.15 -10.36
C ALA A 95 9.55 -0.47 -9.64
N THR A 96 9.56 -0.48 -8.31
CA THR A 96 10.58 -1.17 -7.50
C THR A 96 10.52 -2.68 -7.75
N ILE A 97 9.36 -3.31 -7.69
CA ILE A 97 9.26 -4.76 -7.98
C ILE A 97 9.76 -5.06 -9.41
N TYR A 98 9.36 -4.28 -10.41
CA TYR A 98 9.78 -4.47 -11.80
C TYR A 98 11.28 -4.25 -12.01
N ARG A 99 11.86 -3.27 -11.34
CA ARG A 99 13.29 -3.01 -11.35
C ARG A 99 14.11 -4.21 -10.85
N ALA A 100 13.63 -4.93 -9.84
CA ALA A 100 14.25 -6.16 -9.34
C ALA A 100 14.14 -7.32 -10.36
N LEU A 101 13.10 -7.32 -11.19
CA LEU A 101 12.86 -8.30 -12.24
C LEU A 101 13.55 -7.94 -13.58
N GLY A 102 14.21 -6.79 -13.66
CA GLY A 102 14.85 -6.30 -14.89
C GLY A 102 13.86 -5.75 -15.93
N ILE A 103 12.66 -5.37 -15.50
CA ILE A 103 11.60 -4.82 -16.37
C ILE A 103 11.59 -3.28 -16.22
N PRO A 104 11.76 -2.52 -17.31
CA PRO A 104 11.67 -1.06 -17.27
C PRO A 104 10.29 -0.56 -16.81
N PRO A 105 10.19 0.49 -15.97
CA PRO A 105 8.92 0.96 -15.40
C PRO A 105 7.96 1.57 -16.44
N ASP A 106 8.48 2.01 -17.59
CA ASP A 106 7.74 2.57 -18.73
C ASP A 106 7.25 1.51 -19.73
N THR A 107 7.57 0.23 -19.46
CA THR A 107 7.10 -0.91 -20.27
C THR A 107 5.59 -0.85 -20.44
N ASN A 108 5.15 -1.06 -21.68
CA ASN A 108 3.75 -1.05 -22.05
C ASN A 108 3.48 -2.08 -23.14
N TYR A 109 2.21 -2.45 -23.25
CA TYR A 109 1.72 -3.34 -24.29
C TYR A 109 0.58 -2.66 -25.04
N ILE A 110 0.59 -2.76 -26.36
CA ILE A 110 -0.50 -2.22 -27.18
C ILE A 110 -1.70 -3.18 -27.08
N THR A 111 -2.81 -2.67 -26.56
CA THR A 111 -4.09 -3.38 -26.50
C THR A 111 -5.15 -2.47 -27.11
N GLU A 112 -5.92 -2.98 -28.07
CA GLU A 112 -6.97 -2.21 -28.78
C GLU A 112 -6.47 -0.86 -29.35
N GLY A 113 -5.22 -0.82 -29.83
CA GLY A 113 -4.62 0.37 -30.43
C GLY A 113 -4.15 1.45 -29.43
N ARG A 114 -4.15 1.15 -28.13
CA ARG A 114 -3.64 2.06 -27.08
C ARG A 114 -2.58 1.39 -26.21
N PRO A 115 -1.57 2.13 -25.72
CA PRO A 115 -0.61 1.59 -24.78
C PRO A 115 -1.24 1.40 -23.40
N ILE A 116 -1.08 0.20 -22.83
CA ILE A 116 -1.39 -0.12 -21.44
C ILE A 116 -0.06 -0.30 -20.72
N HIS A 117 0.24 0.62 -19.80
CA HIS A 117 1.48 0.60 -19.01
C HIS A 117 1.38 -0.37 -17.84
N ILE A 118 2.52 -0.97 -17.46
CA ILE A 118 2.59 -1.87 -16.30
C ILE A 118 2.58 -1.12 -14.96
N THR A 119 2.88 0.18 -14.97
CA THR A 119 2.72 1.10 -13.84
C THR A 119 1.76 2.23 -14.22
N ASN A 120 1.43 3.14 -13.30
CA ASN A 120 0.59 4.30 -13.59
C ASN A 120 1.23 5.16 -14.70
N LEU A 121 0.73 5.03 -15.92
CA LEU A 121 1.23 5.70 -17.13
C LEU A 121 2.74 5.55 -17.38
N GLY A 122 3.38 4.51 -16.83
CA GLY A 122 4.82 4.31 -16.97
C GLY A 122 5.68 5.25 -16.13
N GLN A 123 5.10 5.97 -15.17
CA GLN A 123 5.77 7.05 -14.43
C GLN A 123 6.29 6.64 -13.05
N GLY A 124 6.10 5.38 -12.66
CA GLY A 124 6.58 4.87 -11.38
C GLY A 124 8.11 4.94 -11.28
N LYS A 125 8.60 5.40 -10.14
CA LYS A 125 10.03 5.58 -9.85
C LYS A 125 10.47 4.49 -8.87
N PRO A 126 11.39 3.59 -9.28
CA PRO A 126 11.93 2.60 -8.37
C PRO A 126 12.62 3.27 -7.17
N LEU A 127 12.45 2.68 -5.99
CA LEU A 127 13.14 3.09 -4.78
C LEU A 127 14.59 2.57 -4.83
N GLU A 128 15.46 3.26 -5.57
CA GLU A 128 16.84 2.79 -5.81
C GLU A 128 17.65 2.58 -4.51
N GLY A 129 17.32 3.30 -3.44
CA GLY A 129 17.94 3.12 -2.11
C GLY A 129 17.67 1.77 -1.44
N LEU A 130 16.75 0.96 -1.97
CA LEU A 130 16.44 -0.39 -1.47
C LEU A 130 17.32 -1.49 -2.05
N TYR A 131 18.14 -1.21 -3.06
CA TYR A 131 19.02 -2.21 -3.68
C TYR A 131 20.45 -2.18 -3.11
N SER A 132 21.12 -3.32 -3.20
CA SER A 132 22.54 -3.50 -2.85
C SER A 132 23.49 -3.19 -4.01
#